data_AF-A0A0N4ZK93-F1
#
_entry.id   AF-A0A0N4ZK93-F1
#
_cell.length_a   1.000
_cell.length_b   1.000
_cell.length_c   1.000
_cell.angle_alpha   90.00
_cell.angle_beta   90.00
_cell.angle_gamma   90.00
#
_symmetry.space_group_name_H-M   'P 1'
#
loop_
_entity.id
_entity.type
_entity.pdbx_description
1 polymer ?
#
loop_
_entity_poly.entity_id
_entity_poly.type
_entity_poly.pdbx_seq_one_letter_code
_entity_poly.pdbx_strand_id
1 'polypeptide(L)'
;MLSSYILINIIFSCFIIVALSTVPWYLPKEGDKEDSSNEESYEDRSDIQFTINHIPVSIDSIECEEKCTTTTDCSPGLSCFSATHENKGCCLRTLKPNETGCVIDDQCKRSCESTHCNFSQYPSKCLCDKGRHFLFNKCWKHCPSFAYPDPVMDSTGFSYCIVKESIRNALLYMRRYSRQLRKNYC
;
A
#
# COMPACT_ATOMS: atom_id res chain seq x y z
N MET A 1 -41.42 25.22 -42.56
CA MET A 1 -40.14 24.48 -42.66
C MET A 1 -38.94 25.15 -41.98
N LEU A 2 -39.04 26.38 -41.45
CA LEU A 2 -37.92 27.05 -40.74
C LEU A 2 -37.71 26.56 -39.29
N SER A 3 -38.75 26.08 -38.61
CA SER A 3 -38.68 25.78 -37.16
C SER A 3 -37.84 24.53 -36.84
N SER A 4 -37.83 23.54 -37.73
CA SER A 4 -37.08 22.28 -37.54
C SER A 4 -35.56 22.45 -37.70
N TYR A 5 -35.11 23.46 -38.44
CA TYR A 5 -33.68 23.72 -38.68
C TYR A 5 -32.99 24.37 -37.47
N ILE A 6 -33.74 25.15 -36.69
CA ILE A 6 -33.21 25.85 -35.51
C ILE A 6 -32.97 24.86 -34.36
N LEU A 7 -33.88 23.90 -34.17
CA LEU A 7 -33.74 22.84 -33.15
C LEU A 7 -32.56 21.90 -33.39
N ILE A 8 -32.26 21.56 -34.65
CA ILE A 8 -31.12 20.69 -34.99
C ILE A 8 -29.78 21.40 -34.71
N ASN A 9 -29.68 22.70 -35.01
CA ASN A 9 -28.46 23.47 -34.74
C ASN A 9 -28.19 23.66 -33.23
N ILE A 10 -29.24 23.82 -32.42
CA ILE A 10 -29.09 23.90 -30.96
C ILE A 10 -28.57 22.58 -30.39
N ILE A 11 -29.10 21.43 -30.84
CA ILE A 11 -28.63 20.10 -30.39
C ILE A 11 -27.18 19.85 -30.82
N PHE A 12 -26.80 20.22 -32.05
CA PHE A 12 -25.41 20.08 -32.52
C PHE A 12 -24.44 20.99 -31.74
N SER A 13 -24.85 22.20 -31.37
CA SER A 13 -24.01 23.11 -30.57
C SER A 13 -23.78 22.61 -29.14
N CYS A 14 -24.78 21.99 -28.50
CA CYS A 14 -24.63 21.38 -27.17
C CYS A 14 -23.70 20.16 -27.19
N PHE A 15 -23.68 19.38 -28.27
CA PHE A 15 -22.75 18.26 -28.42
C PHE A 15 -21.29 18.70 -28.57
N ILE A 16 -21.03 19.86 -29.19
CA ILE A 16 -19.67 20.40 -29.35
C ILE A 16 -19.12 20.95 -28.02
N ILE A 17 -19.97 21.54 -27.17
CA ILE A 17 -19.53 22.07 -25.86
C ILE A 17 -19.14 20.93 -24.90
N VAL A 18 -19.84 19.78 -24.93
CA VAL A 18 -19.49 18.61 -24.10
C VAL A 18 -18.20 17.93 -24.58
N ALA A 19 -17.86 18.04 -25.87
CA ALA A 19 -16.65 17.45 -26.44
C ALA A 19 -15.36 18.25 -26.16
N LEU A 20 -15.45 19.52 -25.72
CA LEU A 20 -14.28 20.41 -25.56
C LEU A 20 -13.84 20.64 -24.10
N SER A 21 -14.50 20.05 -23.11
CA SER A 21 -14.18 20.28 -21.69
C SER A 21 -13.85 19.01 -20.90
N THR A 22 -13.13 18.06 -21.52
CA THR A 22 -12.55 16.92 -20.79
C THR A 22 -11.15 16.62 -21.25
N VAL A 23 -10.20 17.51 -20.94
CA VAL A 23 -8.84 17.02 -20.68
C VAL A 23 -8.89 16.47 -19.26
N PRO A 24 -8.76 15.15 -19.04
CA PRO A 24 -8.82 14.60 -17.71
C PRO A 24 -7.61 15.05 -16.90
N TRP A 25 -7.83 15.45 -15.65
CA TRP A 25 -6.80 15.94 -14.71
C TRP A 25 -5.71 14.90 -14.36
N TYR A 26 -5.76 13.70 -14.93
CA TYR A 26 -4.83 12.60 -14.66
C TYR A 26 -3.77 12.37 -15.76
N LEU A 27 -3.73 13.18 -16.82
CA LEU A 27 -2.63 13.10 -17.79
C LEU A 27 -1.41 13.87 -17.24
N PRO A 28 -0.24 13.23 -17.07
CA PRO A 28 0.97 13.94 -16.71
C PRO A 28 1.38 14.87 -17.85
N LYS A 29 1.65 16.14 -17.54
CA LYS A 29 2.30 17.07 -18.48
C LYS A 29 3.71 16.54 -18.77
N GLU A 30 4.00 16.26 -20.03
CA GLU A 30 5.38 16.03 -20.47
C GLU A 30 6.16 17.34 -20.42
N GLY A 31 7.24 17.34 -19.63
CA GLY A 31 8.18 18.44 -19.55
C GLY A 31 8.18 19.09 -18.17
N ASP A 32 8.95 18.51 -17.25
CA ASP A 32 9.84 19.25 -16.36
C ASP A 32 10.95 18.27 -15.90
N LYS A 33 12.12 18.42 -16.53
CA LYS A 33 13.39 17.94 -16.01
C LYS A 33 13.85 18.98 -15.00
N GLU A 34 13.98 18.59 -13.73
CA GLU A 34 14.91 19.23 -12.81
C GLU A 34 15.77 18.15 -12.17
N ASP A 35 17.01 18.11 -12.66
CA ASP A 35 18.16 17.64 -11.91
C ASP A 35 18.31 18.51 -10.66
N SER A 36 18.35 17.89 -9.48
CA SER A 36 19.14 18.41 -8.37
C SER A 36 19.59 17.26 -7.49
N SER A 37 20.81 16.81 -7.77
CA SER A 37 21.66 16.07 -6.87
C SER A 37 21.70 16.73 -5.49
N ASN A 38 21.39 15.96 -4.44
CA ASN A 38 22.01 16.12 -3.14
C ASN A 38 22.30 14.72 -2.61
N GLU A 39 23.58 14.36 -2.68
CA GLU A 39 24.18 13.28 -1.91
C GLU A 39 24.07 13.64 -0.42
N GLU A 40 23.10 13.06 0.27
CA GLU A 40 23.23 12.88 1.72
C GLU A 40 23.67 11.44 1.96
N SER A 41 24.91 11.33 2.44
CA SER A 41 25.55 10.08 2.85
C SER A 41 24.69 9.38 3.90
N TYR A 42 24.26 8.16 3.59
CA TYR A 42 23.73 7.24 4.58
C TYR A 42 24.85 6.87 5.55
N GLU A 43 24.94 7.58 6.67
CA GLU A 43 25.60 7.05 7.85
C GLU A 43 24.78 5.86 8.35
N ASP A 44 25.43 4.71 8.29
CA ASP A 44 25.06 3.43 8.88
C ASP A 44 24.75 3.64 10.37
N ARG A 45 23.46 3.71 10.70
CA ARG A 45 22.95 3.78 12.07
C ARG A 45 22.39 2.42 12.46
N SER A 46 23.29 1.45 12.54
CA SER A 46 23.09 0.18 13.21
C SER A 46 22.99 0.43 14.73
N ASP A 47 21.83 0.88 15.22
CA ASP A 47 21.46 0.79 16.64
C ASP A 47 19.98 1.20 16.82
N ILE A 48 19.05 0.33 16.42
CA ILE A 48 17.63 0.47 16.76
C ILE A 48 17.36 -0.34 18.02
N GLN A 49 17.20 0.36 19.14
CA GLN A 49 16.80 -0.20 20.41
C GLN A 49 15.27 -0.46 20.43
N PHE A 50 14.82 -1.69 20.13
CA PHE A 50 13.42 -2.12 20.04
C PHE A 50 12.48 -1.91 21.19
N THR A 51 12.46 -2.69 22.25
CA THR A 51 11.62 -2.47 23.41
C THR A 51 10.36 -3.30 23.67
N ILE A 52 10.54 -4.39 24.44
CA ILE A 52 9.50 -4.95 25.32
C ILE A 52 9.69 -4.24 26.68
N ASN A 53 8.91 -3.19 26.96
CA ASN A 53 9.15 -2.22 28.07
C ASN A 53 10.46 -1.40 28.02
N HIS A 54 10.76 -0.75 26.92
CA HIS A 54 12.05 -0.06 26.71
C HIS A 54 13.37 -0.91 26.47
N ILE A 55 13.33 -2.20 26.03
CA ILE A 55 14.50 -3.07 25.66
C ILE A 55 14.69 -3.56 24.18
N PRO A 56 15.79 -3.23 23.45
CA PRO A 56 16.17 -3.79 22.15
C PRO A 56 16.08 -5.29 21.96
N VAL A 57 15.52 -5.69 20.82
CA VAL A 57 15.33 -7.05 20.32
C VAL A 57 16.07 -7.03 18.99
N SER A 58 17.37 -7.29 19.05
CA SER A 58 18.14 -7.62 17.86
C SER A 58 17.58 -8.89 17.24
N ILE A 59 17.73 -9.05 15.93
CA ILE A 59 17.33 -10.26 15.18
C ILE A 59 17.97 -11.53 15.79
N ASP A 60 19.10 -11.40 16.49
CA ASP A 60 19.77 -12.48 17.23
C ASP A 60 18.97 -13.04 18.43
N SER A 61 17.90 -12.35 18.86
CA SER A 61 17.06 -12.75 19.99
C SER A 61 15.71 -13.36 19.61
N ILE A 62 15.40 -13.44 18.31
CA ILE A 62 14.20 -14.15 17.85
C ILE A 62 14.53 -15.64 17.87
N GLU A 63 13.95 -16.37 18.82
CA GLU A 63 14.05 -17.84 18.85
C GLU A 63 13.34 -18.40 17.62
N CYS A 64 14.17 -18.74 16.64
CA CYS A 64 13.76 -19.14 15.32
C CYS A 64 13.46 -20.64 15.30
N GLU A 65 12.18 -21.00 15.25
CA GLU A 65 11.75 -22.40 15.25
C GLU A 65 12.31 -23.19 14.06
N GLU A 66 12.38 -22.58 12.87
CA GLU A 66 12.87 -23.21 11.64
C GLU A 66 13.86 -22.26 10.93
N LYS A 67 15.14 -22.64 10.90
CA LYS A 67 16.22 -21.87 10.25
C LYS A 67 16.33 -22.22 8.77
N CYS A 68 16.68 -21.24 7.94
CA CYS A 68 16.79 -21.41 6.49
C CYS A 68 18.00 -20.68 5.89
N THR A 69 18.43 -21.13 4.72
CA THR A 69 19.32 -20.38 3.82
C THR A 69 18.55 -19.82 2.64
N THR A 70 17.51 -20.54 2.21
CA THR A 70 16.64 -20.16 1.11
C THR A 70 15.19 -20.53 1.43
N THR A 71 14.23 -19.99 0.68
CA THR A 71 12.80 -20.31 0.87
C THR A 71 12.47 -21.79 0.67
N THR A 72 13.27 -22.55 -0.09
CA THR A 72 13.04 -23.99 -0.28
C THR A 72 13.33 -24.83 0.95
N ASP A 73 14.04 -24.26 1.92
CA ASP A 73 14.31 -24.92 3.20
C ASP A 73 13.10 -24.84 4.15
N CYS A 74 12.10 -24.03 3.83
CA CYS A 74 10.96 -23.77 4.69
C CYS A 74 9.73 -24.61 4.35
N SER A 75 8.95 -24.93 5.39
CA SER A 75 7.66 -25.58 5.25
C SER A 75 6.66 -24.79 4.38
N PRO A 76 5.68 -25.45 3.71
CA PRO A 76 4.71 -24.78 2.85
C PRO A 76 3.96 -23.63 3.55
N GLY A 77 3.97 -22.46 2.93
CA GLY A 77 3.33 -21.24 3.48
C GLY A 77 4.27 -20.33 4.29
N LEU A 78 5.51 -20.76 4.52
CA LEU A 78 6.56 -19.94 5.11
C LEU A 78 7.52 -19.41 4.03
N SER A 79 8.34 -18.44 4.40
CA SER A 79 9.37 -17.86 3.55
C SER A 79 10.61 -17.59 4.36
N CYS A 80 11.77 -17.66 3.72
CA CYS A 80 13.04 -17.37 4.39
C CYS A 80 13.26 -15.86 4.47
N PHE A 81 13.50 -15.36 5.68
CA PHE A 81 13.78 -13.95 6.00
C PHE A 81 15.14 -13.79 6.67
N SER A 82 15.81 -12.66 6.43
CA SER A 82 17.11 -12.29 7.02
C SER A 82 18.26 -13.27 6.77
N ALA A 83 18.13 -14.18 5.79
CA ALA A 83 19.24 -15.03 5.38
C ALA A 83 20.28 -14.21 4.60
N THR A 84 21.54 -14.35 5.00
CA THR A 84 22.69 -13.76 4.32
C THR A 84 23.66 -14.87 3.92
N HIS A 85 24.76 -14.52 3.24
CA HIS A 85 25.79 -15.51 2.91
C HIS A 85 26.46 -16.09 4.17
N GLU A 86 26.52 -15.33 5.26
CA GLU A 86 27.22 -15.69 6.49
C GLU A 86 26.28 -16.25 7.57
N ASN A 87 25.02 -15.80 7.59
CA ASN A 87 24.05 -16.16 8.61
C ASN A 87 22.80 -16.83 8.03
N LYS A 88 22.33 -17.87 8.72
CA LYS A 88 21.03 -18.49 8.45
C LYS A 88 19.92 -17.52 8.83
N GLY A 89 18.90 -17.45 7.98
CA GLY A 89 17.66 -16.74 8.23
C GLY A 89 16.62 -17.59 8.95
N CYS A 90 15.40 -17.07 8.98
CA CYS A 90 14.24 -17.69 9.63
C CYS A 90 13.08 -17.92 8.69
N CYS A 91 12.48 -19.10 8.78
CA CYS A 91 11.23 -19.43 8.13
C CYS A 91 10.08 -18.78 8.89
N LEU A 92 9.55 -17.69 8.34
CA LEU A 92 8.44 -16.96 8.92
C LEU A 92 7.31 -16.86 7.91
N ARG A 93 6.10 -16.60 8.40
CA ARG A 93 4.96 -16.32 7.52
C ARG A 93 5.06 -14.89 7.00
N THR A 94 4.81 -14.72 5.70
CA THR A 94 4.58 -13.40 5.10
C THR A 94 3.20 -12.90 5.53
N LEU A 95 3.13 -11.66 6.00
CA LEU A 95 1.93 -11.06 6.59
C LEU A 95 1.36 -9.97 5.70
N LYS A 96 0.04 -9.94 5.59
CA LYS A 96 -0.69 -8.89 4.84
C LYS A 96 -0.89 -7.65 5.70
N PRO A 97 -1.19 -6.49 5.09
CA PRO A 97 -1.63 -5.32 5.84
C PRO A 97 -2.75 -5.70 6.83
N ASN A 98 -2.62 -5.21 8.06
CA ASN A 98 -3.52 -5.42 9.20
C ASN A 98 -3.51 -6.83 9.83
N GLU A 99 -2.68 -7.76 9.34
CA GLU A 99 -2.40 -9.03 10.04
C GLU A 99 -1.49 -8.82 11.25
N THR A 100 -1.63 -9.69 12.25
CA THR A 100 -0.90 -9.62 13.53
C THR A 100 0.18 -10.70 13.61
N GLY A 101 1.13 -10.52 14.53
CA GLY A 101 2.22 -11.48 14.81
C GLY A 101 3.50 -11.26 14.00
N CYS A 102 3.78 -10.03 13.55
CA CYS A 102 5.06 -9.71 12.92
C CYS A 102 6.18 -9.59 13.97
N VAL A 103 7.30 -10.27 13.77
CA VAL A 103 8.49 -10.15 14.62
C VAL A 103 9.58 -9.30 13.95
N ILE A 104 9.46 -9.09 12.64
CA ILE A 104 10.32 -8.22 11.83
C ILE A 104 9.46 -7.48 10.78
N ASP A 105 9.93 -6.31 10.34
CA ASP A 105 9.26 -5.51 9.31
C ASP A 105 9.13 -6.24 7.98
N ASP A 106 10.13 -7.04 7.61
CA ASP A 106 10.19 -7.71 6.32
C ASP A 106 9.01 -8.68 6.10
N GLN A 107 8.44 -9.24 7.17
CA GLN A 107 7.23 -10.06 7.07
C GLN A 107 6.07 -9.27 6.46
N CYS A 108 5.95 -7.98 6.79
CA CYS A 108 4.93 -7.09 6.26
C CYS A 108 5.33 -6.59 4.85
N LYS A 109 6.57 -6.09 4.71
CA LYS A 109 7.08 -5.49 3.46
C LYS A 109 7.04 -6.43 2.27
N ARG A 110 7.20 -7.74 2.50
CA ARG A 110 7.14 -8.75 1.44
C ARG A 110 5.76 -8.88 0.78
N SER A 111 4.67 -8.60 1.51
CA SER A 111 3.33 -8.49 0.92
C SER A 111 3.10 -7.12 0.29
N CYS A 112 3.60 -6.07 0.93
CA CYS A 112 3.32 -4.69 0.57
C CYS A 112 4.46 -3.80 1.08
N GLU A 113 5.27 -3.27 0.17
CA GLU A 113 6.45 -2.47 0.51
C GLU A 113 6.11 -1.25 1.38
N SER A 114 4.92 -0.67 1.23
CA SER A 114 4.44 0.44 2.06
C SER A 114 3.81 -0.01 3.39
N THR A 115 4.40 -1.02 4.04
CA THR A 115 4.01 -1.47 5.37
C THR A 115 5.20 -1.65 6.29
N HIS A 116 4.94 -1.56 7.59
CA HIS A 116 5.89 -1.86 8.65
C HIS A 116 5.19 -2.65 9.77
N CYS A 117 5.98 -3.29 10.61
CA CYS A 117 5.48 -3.94 11.80
C CYS A 117 5.39 -2.92 12.94
N ASN A 118 4.20 -2.76 13.52
CA ASN A 118 4.03 -1.99 14.74
C ASN A 118 4.27 -2.90 15.95
N PHE A 119 5.43 -2.69 16.58
CA PHE A 119 5.87 -3.39 17.80
C PHE A 119 5.30 -2.78 19.09
N SER A 120 4.62 -1.63 19.01
CA SER A 120 4.11 -0.91 20.19
C SER A 120 2.90 -1.61 20.85
N GLN A 121 2.38 -2.65 20.23
CA GLN A 121 1.24 -3.43 20.72
C GLN A 121 1.53 -4.93 20.63
N TYR A 122 0.88 -5.72 21.48
CA TYR A 122 0.96 -7.17 21.47
C TYR A 122 -0.43 -7.83 21.26
N PRO A 123 -0.60 -8.72 20.27
CA PRO A 123 0.39 -9.07 19.25
C PRO A 123 0.69 -7.88 18.34
N SER A 124 1.94 -7.80 17.88
CA SER A 124 2.40 -6.83 16.90
C SER A 124 1.58 -6.92 15.61
N LYS A 125 1.59 -5.88 14.78
CA LYS A 125 0.70 -5.81 13.61
C LYS A 125 1.31 -5.09 12.43
N CYS A 126 1.09 -5.61 11.22
CA CYS A 126 1.47 -4.93 9.99
C CYS A 126 0.56 -3.74 9.72
N LEU A 127 1.10 -2.52 9.74
CA LEU A 127 0.38 -1.29 9.44
C LEU A 127 0.87 -0.69 8.12
N CYS A 128 0.00 0.09 7.49
CA CYS A 128 0.37 0.88 6.32
C CYS A 128 1.22 2.08 6.75
N ASP A 129 2.16 2.48 5.90
CA ASP A 129 2.96 3.68 6.14
C ASP A 129 2.12 4.96 6.10
N LYS A 130 2.64 6.03 6.72
CA LYS A 130 2.00 7.34 6.70
C LYS A 130 1.76 7.81 5.26
N GLY A 131 0.56 8.35 5.00
CA GLY A 131 0.14 8.74 3.65
C GLY A 131 -0.39 7.59 2.78
N ARG A 132 -0.48 6.38 3.33
CA ARG A 132 -1.25 5.27 2.76
C ARG A 132 -2.49 4.98 3.60
N HIS A 133 -3.50 4.40 2.96
CA HIS A 133 -4.79 4.17 3.58
C HIS A 133 -5.18 2.70 3.49
N PHE A 134 -5.51 2.10 4.62
CA PHE A 134 -5.93 0.71 4.68
C PHE A 134 -7.34 0.50 4.13
N LEU A 135 -7.49 -0.49 3.25
CA LEU A 135 -8.80 -1.03 2.85
C LEU A 135 -8.66 -2.44 2.26
N PHE A 136 -9.41 -3.40 2.79
CA PHE A 136 -9.44 -4.81 2.33
C PHE A 136 -8.07 -5.51 2.31
N ASN A 137 -7.28 -5.39 3.38
CA ASN A 137 -5.94 -5.98 3.50
C ASN A 137 -4.95 -5.42 2.47
N LYS A 138 -5.12 -4.14 2.12
CA LYS A 138 -4.31 -3.39 1.16
C LYS A 138 -4.01 -2.01 1.69
N CYS A 139 -2.85 -1.48 1.34
CA CYS A 139 -2.43 -0.11 1.59
C CYS A 139 -2.55 0.68 0.29
N TRP A 140 -3.58 1.51 0.23
CA TRP A 140 -3.91 2.34 -0.92
C TRP A 140 -3.15 3.66 -0.88
N LYS A 141 -2.73 4.15 -2.05
CA LYS A 141 -2.16 5.50 -2.19
C LYS A 141 -3.21 6.58 -1.95
N HIS A 142 -4.43 6.34 -2.44
CA HIS A 142 -5.61 7.18 -2.27
C HIS A 142 -6.84 6.28 -2.11
N CYS A 143 -7.86 6.74 -1.40
CA CYS A 143 -9.09 5.97 -1.28
C CYS A 143 -9.75 5.76 -2.66
N PRO A 144 -10.19 4.54 -2.98
CA PRO A 144 -10.78 4.23 -4.29
C PRO A 144 -12.15 4.90 -4.46
N SER A 145 -12.63 4.99 -5.71
CA SER A 145 -13.89 5.66 -6.06
C SER A 145 -15.13 5.09 -5.37
N PHE A 146 -15.12 3.79 -5.04
CA PHE A 146 -16.18 3.12 -4.28
C PHE A 146 -16.12 3.36 -2.76
N ALA A 147 -15.13 4.13 -2.29
CA ALA A 147 -14.95 4.58 -0.92
C ALA A 147 -15.11 6.12 -0.82
N TYR A 148 -15.23 6.63 0.40
CA TYR A 148 -15.15 8.07 0.65
C TYR A 148 -13.76 8.59 0.29
N PRO A 149 -13.65 9.80 -0.30
CA PRO A 149 -12.36 10.33 -0.73
C PRO A 149 -11.47 10.66 0.46
N ASP A 150 -12.07 11.12 1.56
CA ASP A 150 -11.38 11.50 2.77
C ASP A 150 -11.17 10.26 3.66
N PRO A 151 -9.91 9.85 3.91
CA PRO A 151 -9.62 8.75 4.80
C PRO A 151 -9.85 9.17 6.26
N VAL A 152 -10.20 8.20 7.10
CA VAL A 152 -10.30 8.40 8.55
C VAL A 152 -8.99 7.97 9.19
N MET A 153 -8.54 8.73 10.20
CA MET A 153 -7.39 8.36 11.02
C MET A 153 -7.85 8.00 12.43
N ASP A 154 -7.28 6.93 12.98
CA ASP A 154 -7.50 6.58 14.38
C ASP A 154 -6.55 7.34 15.33
N SER A 155 -6.69 7.11 16.63
CA SER A 155 -5.85 7.73 17.66
C SER A 155 -4.37 7.36 17.59
N THR A 156 -4.03 6.29 16.88
CA THR A 156 -2.64 5.84 16.66
C THR A 156 -2.03 6.42 15.37
N GLY A 157 -2.82 7.16 14.59
CA GLY A 157 -2.42 7.71 13.29
C GLY A 157 -2.53 6.70 12.14
N PHE A 158 -3.15 5.53 12.36
CA PHE A 158 -3.44 4.58 11.31
C PHE A 158 -4.61 5.07 10.47
N SER A 159 -4.39 5.13 9.16
CA SER A 159 -5.33 5.70 8.21
C SER A 159 -6.05 4.62 7.42
N TYR A 160 -7.37 4.72 7.29
CA TYR A 160 -8.20 3.75 6.58
C TYR A 160 -9.32 4.41 5.77
N CYS A 161 -9.74 3.74 4.69
CA CYS A 161 -10.85 4.20 3.86
C CYS A 161 -12.18 3.56 4.30
N ILE A 162 -13.27 4.31 4.17
CA ILE A 162 -14.62 3.82 4.45
C ILE A 162 -15.35 3.59 3.13
N VAL A 163 -15.93 2.40 2.94
CA VAL A 163 -16.66 2.05 1.73
C VAL A 163 -18.00 2.80 1.69
N LYS A 164 -18.33 3.42 0.54
CA LYS A 164 -19.62 4.09 0.31
C LYS A 164 -20.73 3.09 -0.03
N GLU A 165 -20.38 2.11 -0.86
CA GLU A 165 -21.29 1.07 -1.33
C GLU A 165 -21.28 -0.18 -0.42
N SER A 166 -22.06 -1.20 -0.78
CA SER A 166 -21.94 -2.51 -0.14
C SER A 166 -20.54 -3.11 -0.33
N ILE A 167 -20.04 -3.80 0.69
CA ILE A 167 -18.76 -4.54 0.64
C ILE A 167 -18.72 -5.47 -0.58
N ARG A 168 -19.85 -6.13 -0.90
CA ARG A 168 -19.97 -7.02 -2.06
C ARG A 168 -19.69 -6.29 -3.37
N ASN A 169 -20.26 -5.11 -3.58
CA ASN A 169 -20.03 -4.34 -4.81
C ASN A 169 -18.59 -3.86 -4.91
N ALA A 170 -18.00 -3.40 -3.80
CA ALA A 170 -16.60 -3.01 -3.76
C ALA A 170 -15.65 -4.17 -4.12
N LEU A 171 -15.90 -5.37 -3.57
CA LEU A 171 -15.14 -6.57 -3.92
C LEU A 171 -15.30 -6.95 -5.40
N LEU A 172 -16.53 -6.87 -5.95
CA LEU A 172 -16.79 -7.12 -7.37
C LEU A 172 -16.09 -6.10 -8.27
N TYR A 173 -16.10 -4.82 -7.89
CA TYR A 173 -15.40 -3.75 -8.59
C TYR A 173 -13.89 -4.02 -8.62
N MET A 174 -13.30 -4.29 -7.45
CA MET A 174 -11.87 -4.62 -7.37
C MET A 174 -11.48 -5.83 -8.21
N ARG A 175 -12.33 -6.86 -8.27
CA ARG A 175 -12.11 -8.03 -9.12
C ARG A 175 -12.12 -7.65 -10.59
N ARG A 176 -13.13 -6.89 -11.03
CA ARG A 176 -13.32 -6.46 -12.42
C ARG A 176 -12.17 -5.56 -12.91
N TYR A 177 -11.75 -4.61 -12.07
CA TYR A 177 -10.72 -3.60 -12.42
C TYR A 177 -9.34 -3.88 -11.83
N SER A 178 -9.09 -5.12 -11.40
CA SER A 178 -7.87 -5.51 -10.68
C SER A 178 -6.57 -5.03 -11.35
N ARG A 179 -6.45 -5.17 -12.68
CA ARG A 179 -5.25 -4.75 -13.43
C ARG A 179 -4.99 -3.24 -13.35
N GLN A 180 -6.03 -2.43 -13.43
CA GLN A 180 -5.93 -0.96 -13.37
C GLN A 180 -5.59 -0.51 -11.94
N LEU A 181 -6.17 -1.16 -10.95
CA LEU A 181 -6.00 -0.80 -9.54
C LEU A 181 -4.67 -1.23 -8.93
N ARG A 182 -3.93 -2.17 -9.56
CA ARG A 182 -2.63 -2.66 -9.06
C ARG A 182 -1.58 -1.57 -8.81
N LYS A 183 -1.65 -0.43 -9.49
CA LYS A 183 -0.72 0.69 -9.28
C LYS A 183 -1.08 1.59 -8.09
N ASN A 184 -2.29 1.42 -7.56
CA ASN A 184 -2.89 2.27 -6.54
C ASN A 184 -2.83 1.65 -5.14
N TYR A 185 -2.42 0.39 -5.03
CA TYR A 185 -2.19 -0.28 -3.76
C TYR A 185 -1.09 -1.31 -3.87
N CYS A 186 -0.57 -1.72 -2.72
CA CYS A 186 -0.21 -3.11 -2.47
C CYS A 186 -1.30 -3.69 -1.53
#